data_AF-A0A7W3N1Z5-F1
#
_entry.id   AF-A0A7W3N1Z5-F1
#
_cell.length_a   1.000
_cell.length_b   1.000
_cell.length_c   1.000
_cell.angle_alpha   90.00
_cell.angle_beta   90.00
_cell.angle_gamma   90.00
#
_symmetry.space_group_name_H-M   'P 1'
#
loop_
_entity.id
_entity.type
_entity.pdbx_description
1 polymer ?
#
loop_
_entity_poly.entity_id
_entity_poly.type
_entity_poly.pdbx_seq_one_letter_code
_entity_poly.pdbx_strand_id
1 'polypeptide(L)'
;MTMNRTSEPAQTLEPAGDSLPASADLVKRLLADGCTVHQAAQQAAWPRDHILALVNGIPGWRYQPDTDTVYINPDPDPAPAPAPAPVPAAPAGSGGRSGRRSTAKPPRPPRTDATAPAVTAVDRMLTDAQQINDPAVRRTLERAWKALADLRDAVDHYKRRQAAEREVAELERRLAAARTRAKELAGRRPSRTPRTARPPQARPRDSEVRAWAKAHGIPVNDHGRVPGDLVRQYEAAHTAGS
;
A
#
# COMPACT_ATOMS: atom_id res chain seq x y z
N MET A 1 -10.05 61.48 -28.15
CA MET A 1 -10.07 61.08 -26.73
C MET A 1 -8.71 60.55 -26.37
N THR A 2 -8.03 61.31 -25.54
CA THR A 2 -6.63 61.20 -25.11
C THR A 2 -6.47 60.18 -23.98
N MET A 3 -5.39 59.41 -24.05
CA MET A 3 -4.52 58.86 -22.99
C MET A 3 -5.14 58.31 -21.69
N ASN A 4 -4.85 57.03 -21.40
CA ASN A 4 -3.99 56.68 -20.25
C ASN A 4 -3.46 55.24 -20.35
N ARG A 5 -2.15 55.16 -20.58
CA ARG A 5 -1.33 53.95 -20.57
C ARG A 5 -0.67 53.92 -19.18
N THR A 6 -1.28 53.23 -18.22
CA THR A 6 -0.68 53.05 -16.90
C THR A 6 0.36 51.95 -16.99
N SER A 7 1.62 52.36 -16.92
CA SER A 7 2.79 51.50 -16.79
C SER A 7 2.71 50.73 -15.48
N GLU A 8 2.65 49.40 -15.59
CA GLU A 8 2.89 48.48 -14.48
C GLU A 8 4.39 48.23 -14.42
N PRO A 9 5.09 48.55 -13.31
CA PRO A 9 6.52 48.31 -13.24
C PRO A 9 6.78 46.81 -13.14
N ALA A 10 7.55 46.30 -14.11
CA ALA A 10 8.18 45.00 -14.05
C ALA A 10 8.95 44.90 -12.74
N GLN A 11 8.42 44.12 -11.79
CA GLN A 11 9.17 43.67 -10.63
C GLN A 11 10.24 42.71 -11.15
N THR A 12 11.41 43.29 -11.45
CA THR A 12 12.66 42.57 -11.50
C THR A 12 12.84 41.89 -10.15
N LEU A 13 12.57 40.59 -10.12
CA LEU A 13 13.03 39.69 -9.07
C LEU A 13 14.56 39.71 -9.13
N GLU A 14 15.15 40.61 -8.36
CA GLU A 14 16.52 40.50 -7.87
C GLU A 14 16.63 39.15 -7.14
N PRO A 15 17.49 38.21 -7.59
CA PRO A 15 17.82 37.04 -6.78
C PRO A 15 18.64 37.56 -5.60
N ALA A 16 17.97 37.72 -4.45
CA ALA A 16 18.62 37.99 -3.17
C ALA A 16 19.79 37.01 -3.01
N GLY A 17 20.99 37.59 -2.97
CA GLY A 17 22.24 36.86 -2.92
C GLY A 17 22.33 35.95 -1.70
N ASP A 18 23.08 34.86 -1.87
CA ASP A 18 23.92 34.21 -0.86
C ASP A 18 23.44 34.33 0.59
N SER A 19 22.19 33.93 0.85
CA SER A 19 21.79 33.55 2.19
C SER A 19 22.50 32.23 2.46
N LEU A 20 23.60 32.34 3.22
CA LEU A 20 24.32 31.23 3.85
C LEU A 20 23.32 30.10 4.15
N PRO A 21 23.59 28.85 3.71
CA PRO A 21 22.60 27.78 3.79
C PRO A 21 22.06 27.77 5.21
N ALA A 22 20.74 27.97 5.36
CA ALA A 22 20.04 27.88 6.64
C ALA A 22 20.66 26.71 7.40
N SER A 23 21.43 27.03 8.45
CA SER A 23 22.52 26.15 8.89
C SER A 23 21.93 24.80 9.24
N ALA A 24 22.60 23.71 8.89
CA ALA A 24 22.15 22.35 9.23
C ALA A 24 21.77 22.22 10.72
N ASP A 25 22.34 23.06 11.58
CA ASP A 25 22.02 23.16 13.00
C ASP A 25 20.62 23.72 13.30
N LEU A 26 20.07 24.59 12.47
CA LEU A 26 18.67 25.03 12.56
C LEU A 26 17.73 23.87 12.25
N VAL A 27 18.00 23.10 11.19
CA VAL A 27 17.24 21.88 10.86
C VAL A 27 17.33 20.86 12.00
N LYS A 28 18.51 20.65 12.58
CA LYS A 28 18.68 19.75 13.74
C LYS A 28 17.87 20.23 14.96
N ARG A 29 17.86 21.53 15.25
CA ARG A 29 17.06 22.09 16.36
C ARG A 29 15.57 21.87 16.15
N LEU A 30 15.06 22.21 14.97
CA LEU A 30 13.64 22.01 14.65
C LEU A 30 13.21 20.55 14.77
N LEU A 31 14.04 19.62 14.30
CA LEU A 31 13.75 18.19 14.43
C LEU A 31 13.87 17.69 15.89
N ALA A 32 14.81 18.23 16.68
CA ALA A 32 14.92 17.93 18.11
C ALA A 32 13.75 18.48 18.93
N ASP A 33 13.16 19.61 18.49
CA ASP A 33 11.97 20.22 19.08
C ASP A 33 10.67 19.48 18.68
N GLY A 34 10.78 18.40 17.88
CA GLY A 34 9.67 17.54 17.49
C GLY A 34 8.91 18.00 16.24
N CYS A 35 9.43 18.95 15.46
CA CYS A 35 8.83 19.32 14.18
C CYS A 35 8.92 18.17 13.16
N THR A 36 7.94 18.10 12.26
CA THR A 36 7.98 17.12 11.16
C THR A 36 9.02 17.50 10.11
N VAL A 37 9.49 16.52 9.32
CA VAL A 37 10.45 16.75 8.24
C VAL A 37 9.89 17.74 7.23
N HIS A 38 8.60 17.67 6.90
CA HIS A 38 7.94 18.63 6.02
C HIS A 38 7.93 20.07 6.58
N GLN A 39 7.65 20.24 7.89
CA GLN A 39 7.67 21.55 8.53
C GLN A 39 9.09 22.12 8.58
N ALA A 40 10.08 21.29 8.92
CA ALA A 40 11.48 21.69 8.91
C ALA A 40 11.96 22.07 7.50
N ALA A 41 11.52 21.35 6.46
CA ALA A 41 11.80 21.66 5.06
C ALA A 41 11.26 23.03 4.66
N GLN A 42 10.01 23.33 5.02
CA GLN A 42 9.37 24.60 4.72
C GLN A 42 10.03 25.78 5.47
N GLN A 43 10.35 25.60 6.76
CA GLN A 43 10.95 26.65 7.58
C GLN A 43 12.42 26.92 7.24
N ALA A 44 13.19 25.88 6.89
CA ALA A 44 14.58 26.03 6.49
C ALA A 44 14.75 26.32 4.99
N ALA A 45 13.67 26.33 4.22
CA ALA A 45 13.67 26.40 2.75
C ALA A 45 14.58 25.32 2.11
N TRP A 46 14.60 24.11 2.68
CA TRP A 46 15.40 22.98 2.19
C TRP A 46 14.53 21.96 1.46
N PRO A 47 15.04 21.34 0.39
CA PRO A 47 14.40 20.16 -0.18
C PRO A 47 14.30 19.05 0.87
N ARG A 48 13.15 18.36 0.90
CA ARG A 48 12.91 17.24 1.82
C ARG A 48 14.02 16.19 1.75
N ASP A 49 14.51 15.91 0.55
CA ASP A 49 15.56 14.91 0.31
C ASP A 49 16.89 15.28 0.98
N HIS A 50 17.22 16.57 1.06
CA HIS A 50 18.42 17.04 1.77
C HIS A 50 18.29 16.86 3.28
N ILE A 51 17.10 17.06 3.85
CA ILE A 51 16.88 16.82 5.28
C ILE A 51 16.97 15.32 5.58
N LEU A 52 16.40 14.47 4.72
CA LEU A 52 16.52 13.01 4.89
C LEU A 52 17.97 12.53 4.77
N ALA A 53 18.75 13.08 3.84
CA ALA A 53 20.18 12.80 3.73
C ALA A 53 20.95 13.23 5.00
N LEU A 54 20.63 14.39 5.57
CA LEU A 54 21.20 14.87 6.83
C LEU A 54 20.84 13.92 7.99
N VAL A 55 19.57 13.55 8.13
CA VAL A 55 19.09 12.64 9.19
C VAL A 55 19.77 11.27 9.10
N ASN A 56 19.92 10.71 7.90
CA ASN A 56 20.59 9.42 7.70
C ASN A 56 22.10 9.47 7.98
N GLY A 57 22.74 10.63 7.88
CA GLY A 57 24.15 10.84 8.20
C GLY A 57 24.45 10.96 9.69
N ILE A 58 23.43 11.19 10.53
CA ILE A 58 23.61 11.37 11.99
C ILE A 58 23.32 10.05 12.72
N PRO A 59 24.29 9.48 13.44
CA PRO A 59 24.08 8.25 14.20
C PRO A 59 23.02 8.47 15.30
N GLY A 60 22.15 7.46 15.48
CA GLY A 60 21.05 7.51 16.45
C GLY A 60 19.78 8.17 15.94
N TRP A 61 19.82 8.90 14.83
CA TRP A 61 18.63 9.52 14.25
C TRP A 61 17.91 8.52 13.34
N ARG A 62 16.58 8.46 13.46
CA ARG A 62 15.71 7.57 12.67
C ARG A 62 14.50 8.34 12.17
N TYR A 63 14.26 8.25 10.86
CA TYR A 63 13.09 8.82 10.22
C TYR A 63 11.94 7.80 10.19
N GLN A 64 10.75 8.24 10.58
CA GLN A 64 9.53 7.43 10.53
C GLN A 64 8.61 7.94 9.40
N PRO A 65 8.40 7.16 8.32
CA PRO A 65 7.66 7.62 7.15
C PRO A 65 6.17 7.83 7.43
N ASP A 66 5.60 7.06 8.35
CA ASP A 66 4.16 7.09 8.65
C ASP A 66 3.72 8.41 9.32
N THR A 67 4.61 9.00 10.11
CA THR A 67 4.34 10.21 10.91
C THR A 67 5.10 11.43 10.40
N ASP A 68 5.99 11.24 9.42
CA ASP A 68 6.94 12.24 8.93
C ASP A 68 7.77 12.90 10.04
N THR A 69 8.01 12.17 11.13
CA THR A 69 8.79 12.62 12.29
C THR A 69 10.15 11.94 12.34
N VAL A 70 11.12 12.62 12.96
CA VAL A 70 12.43 12.05 13.26
C VAL A 70 12.52 11.88 14.77
N TYR A 71 12.95 10.71 15.22
CA TYR A 71 13.23 10.47 16.63
C TYR A 71 14.72 10.15 16.81
N ILE A 72 15.25 10.63 17.92
CA ILE A 72 16.59 10.28 18.39
C ILE A 72 16.40 9.00 19.20
N ASN A 73 16.92 7.89 18.71
CA ASN A 73 16.99 6.69 19.51
C ASN A 73 18.11 6.93 20.54
N PRO A 74 17.81 7.19 21.83
CA PRO A 74 18.86 7.13 22.83
C PRO A 74 19.44 5.72 22.74
N ASP A 75 20.76 5.60 22.85
CA ASP A 75 21.56 4.38 22.70
C ASP A 75 20.75 3.07 22.76
N PRO A 76 20.88 2.16 21.77
CA PRO A 76 20.26 0.85 21.90
C PRO A 76 20.77 0.24 23.19
N ASP A 77 19.85 0.05 24.15
CA ASP A 77 20.04 -0.67 25.40
C ASP A 77 21.01 -1.83 25.13
N PRO A 78 22.18 -1.91 25.80
CA PRO A 78 23.22 -2.87 25.47
C PRO A 78 22.58 -4.24 25.33
N ALA A 79 22.77 -4.85 24.16
CA ALA A 79 22.10 -6.07 23.75
C ALA A 79 21.93 -7.01 24.95
N PRO A 80 20.71 -7.47 25.27
CA PRO A 80 20.46 -8.27 26.46
C PRO A 80 21.46 -9.42 26.45
N ALA A 81 22.24 -9.52 27.54
CA ALA A 81 23.30 -10.50 27.67
C ALA A 81 22.78 -11.88 27.19
N PRO A 82 23.58 -12.62 26.40
CA PRO A 82 23.15 -13.92 25.88
C PRO A 82 22.66 -14.78 27.03
N ALA A 83 21.43 -15.30 26.91
CA ALA A 83 20.81 -16.12 27.94
C ALA A 83 21.79 -17.23 28.38
N PRO A 84 21.92 -17.49 29.69
CA PRO A 84 22.83 -18.51 30.18
C PRO A 84 22.49 -19.86 29.54
N ALA A 85 23.50 -20.54 29.01
CA ALA A 85 23.35 -21.81 28.32
C ALA A 85 22.58 -22.82 29.21
N PRO A 86 21.68 -23.64 28.62
CA PRO A 86 20.94 -24.64 29.37
C PRO A 86 21.92 -25.64 30.00
N VAL A 87 21.85 -25.76 31.32
CA VAL A 87 22.65 -26.70 32.12
C VAL A 87 22.36 -28.13 31.63
N PRO A 88 23.38 -28.95 31.30
CA PRO A 88 23.16 -30.31 30.85
C PRO A 88 22.51 -31.15 31.96
N ALA A 89 21.41 -31.81 31.62
CA ALA A 89 20.67 -32.72 32.48
C ALA A 89 21.55 -33.92 32.89
N ALA A 90 21.59 -34.20 34.19
CA ALA A 90 22.26 -35.35 34.77
C ALA A 90 21.65 -36.69 34.28
N PRO A 91 22.46 -37.76 34.14
CA PRO A 91 21.99 -39.04 33.61
C PRO A 91 21.16 -39.84 34.61
N ALA A 92 20.25 -40.60 34.01
CA ALA A 92 19.21 -41.42 34.62
C ALA A 92 19.73 -42.44 35.64
N GLY A 93 19.17 -42.40 36.84
CA GLY A 93 19.16 -43.50 37.79
C GLY A 93 17.99 -44.44 37.48
N SER A 94 18.33 -45.64 36.99
CA SER A 94 17.46 -46.81 36.90
C SER A 94 17.14 -47.35 38.29
N GLY A 95 15.86 -47.60 38.57
CA GLY A 95 15.47 -48.42 39.72
C GLY A 95 13.98 -48.33 40.07
N GLY A 96 13.32 -49.48 40.13
CA GLY A 96 12.20 -49.65 41.06
C GLY A 96 10.80 -49.67 40.46
N ARG A 97 10.48 -50.78 39.79
CA ARG A 97 9.14 -51.29 39.55
C ARG A 97 8.39 -51.49 40.89
N SER A 98 7.29 -50.76 41.15
CA SER A 98 6.13 -51.27 41.93
C SER A 98 4.97 -50.27 41.94
N GLY A 99 3.73 -50.79 41.85
CA GLY A 99 2.55 -50.10 42.35
C GLY A 99 1.73 -49.31 41.34
N ARG A 100 0.91 -50.02 40.55
CA ARG A 100 -0.32 -49.46 39.99
C ARG A 100 -1.21 -48.99 41.16
N ARG A 101 -1.28 -47.68 41.37
CA ARG A 101 -2.38 -47.06 42.12
C ARG A 101 -2.86 -45.88 41.29
N SER A 102 -4.02 -46.05 40.67
CA SER A 102 -4.77 -44.96 40.05
C SER A 102 -5.09 -43.92 41.11
N THR A 103 -4.31 -42.84 41.18
CA THR A 103 -4.74 -41.59 41.77
C THR A 103 -5.14 -40.69 40.61
N ALA A 104 -6.44 -40.45 40.52
CA ALA A 104 -7.05 -39.52 39.59
C ALA A 104 -6.20 -38.23 39.49
N LYS A 105 -5.84 -37.86 38.27
CA LYS A 105 -5.27 -36.57 37.92
C LYS A 105 -6.19 -35.49 38.54
N PRO A 106 -5.72 -34.65 39.46
CA PRO A 106 -6.57 -33.62 40.03
C PRO A 106 -7.11 -32.77 38.87
N PRO A 107 -8.41 -32.42 38.87
CA PRO A 107 -8.94 -31.53 37.86
C PRO A 107 -8.10 -30.26 37.91
N ARG A 108 -7.50 -29.92 36.78
CA ARG A 108 -6.84 -28.63 36.58
C ARG A 108 -7.86 -27.59 37.05
N PRO A 109 -7.55 -26.72 38.01
CA PRO A 109 -8.50 -25.68 38.39
C PRO A 109 -8.88 -24.95 37.10
N PRO A 110 -10.17 -24.65 36.89
CA PRO A 110 -10.56 -23.83 35.75
C PRO A 110 -9.69 -22.59 35.80
N ARG A 111 -8.98 -22.31 34.70
CA ARG A 111 -8.42 -20.98 34.50
C ARG A 111 -9.63 -20.06 34.47
N THR A 112 -10.00 -19.54 35.63
CA THR A 112 -10.89 -18.40 35.73
C THR A 112 -10.20 -17.31 34.95
N ASP A 113 -10.87 -16.81 33.92
CA ASP A 113 -10.48 -15.62 33.17
C ASP A 113 -10.49 -14.42 34.13
N ALA A 114 -9.45 -14.30 34.96
CA ALA A 114 -9.33 -13.32 36.03
C ALA A 114 -9.11 -11.88 35.51
N THR A 115 -9.12 -11.67 34.20
CA THR A 115 -9.02 -10.35 33.59
C THR A 115 -10.35 -9.59 33.63
N ALA A 116 -11.49 -10.28 33.62
CA ALA A 116 -12.81 -9.65 33.72
C ALA A 116 -13.09 -8.92 35.06
N PRO A 117 -12.76 -9.46 36.26
CA PRO A 117 -13.05 -8.78 37.52
C PRO A 117 -12.15 -7.57 37.81
N ALA A 118 -10.97 -7.46 37.18
CA ALA A 118 -10.04 -6.38 37.45
C ALA A 118 -10.54 -5.01 36.94
N VAL A 119 -11.17 -4.98 35.77
CA VAL A 119 -11.73 -3.74 35.21
C VAL A 119 -12.91 -3.24 36.06
N THR A 120 -13.74 -4.16 36.54
CA THR A 120 -14.86 -3.84 37.43
C THR A 120 -14.40 -3.39 38.83
N ALA A 121 -13.23 -3.86 39.29
CA ALA A 121 -12.65 -3.41 40.55
C ALA A 121 -12.16 -1.96 40.48
N VAL A 122 -11.50 -1.58 39.37
CA VAL A 122 -11.02 -0.20 39.14
C VAL A 122 -12.21 0.76 39.01
N ASP A 123 -13.23 0.42 38.23
CA ASP A 123 -14.44 1.25 38.09
C ASP A 123 -15.14 1.45 39.45
N ARG A 124 -15.17 0.42 40.31
CA ARG A 124 -15.73 0.51 41.67
C ARG A 124 -14.89 1.44 42.56
N MET A 125 -13.57 1.32 42.54
CA MET A 125 -12.66 2.20 43.29
C MET A 125 -12.77 3.67 42.84
N LEU A 126 -12.89 3.93 41.53
CA LEU A 126 -13.11 5.29 41.03
C LEU A 126 -14.49 5.84 41.43
N THR A 127 -15.51 4.98 41.51
CA THR A 127 -16.85 5.37 41.99
C THR A 127 -16.83 5.71 43.48
N ASP A 128 -16.17 4.90 44.30
CA ASP A 128 -16.04 5.15 45.74
C ASP A 128 -15.24 6.44 46.01
N ALA A 129 -14.20 6.70 45.21
CA ALA A 129 -13.40 7.93 45.31
C ALA A 129 -14.20 9.21 44.97
N GLN A 130 -15.30 9.14 44.22
CA GLN A 130 -16.16 10.30 43.96
C GLN A 130 -16.90 10.79 45.20
N GLN A 131 -17.09 9.93 46.22
CA GLN A 131 -17.74 10.33 47.46
C GLN A 131 -16.83 11.20 48.35
N ILE A 132 -15.53 11.28 48.04
CA ILE A 132 -14.56 12.10 48.77
C ILE A 132 -14.70 13.56 48.33
N ASN A 133 -15.10 14.43 49.26
CA ASN A 133 -15.37 15.83 49.01
C ASN A 133 -14.10 16.73 49.03
N ASP A 134 -13.00 16.24 48.45
CA ASP A 134 -11.73 16.97 48.33
C ASP A 134 -11.51 17.42 46.87
N PRO A 135 -11.35 18.73 46.61
CA PRO A 135 -11.12 19.25 45.26
C PRO A 135 -9.83 18.72 44.59
N ALA A 136 -8.78 18.39 45.34
CA ALA A 136 -7.56 17.82 44.77
C ALA A 136 -7.78 16.37 44.28
N VAL A 137 -8.54 15.60 45.04
CA VAL A 137 -8.93 14.23 44.69
C VAL A 137 -9.80 14.23 43.43
N ARG A 138 -10.77 15.14 43.32
CA ARG A 138 -11.63 15.27 42.12
C ARG A 138 -10.85 15.55 40.85
N ARG A 139 -9.91 16.51 40.87
CA ARG A 139 -9.08 16.82 39.69
C ARG A 139 -8.23 15.62 39.27
N THR A 140 -7.70 14.87 40.23
CA THR A 140 -6.92 13.67 39.96
C THR A 140 -7.80 12.58 39.35
N LEU A 141 -9.01 12.43 39.87
CA LEU A 141 -10.01 11.50 39.35
C LEU A 141 -10.41 11.85 37.91
N GLU A 142 -10.69 13.13 37.61
CA GLU A 142 -11.01 13.60 36.26
C GLU A 142 -9.89 13.29 35.26
N ARG A 143 -8.62 13.50 35.66
CA ARG A 143 -7.47 13.11 34.82
C ARG A 143 -7.40 11.60 34.60
N ALA A 144 -7.67 10.82 35.64
CA ALA A 144 -7.67 9.36 35.54
C ALA A 144 -8.78 8.85 34.61
N TRP A 145 -10.00 9.41 34.72
CA TRP A 145 -11.11 9.10 33.82
C TRP A 145 -10.78 9.45 32.36
N LYS A 146 -10.17 10.61 32.13
CA LYS A 146 -9.73 11.02 30.80
C LYS A 146 -8.69 10.05 30.24
N ALA A 147 -7.66 9.71 31.01
CA ALA A 147 -6.64 8.76 30.60
C ALA A 147 -7.21 7.35 30.30
N LEU A 148 -8.20 6.89 31.08
CA LEU A 148 -8.90 5.64 30.82
C LEU A 148 -9.73 5.69 29.54
N ALA A 149 -10.38 6.82 29.25
CA ALA A 149 -11.11 7.02 27.99
C ALA A 149 -10.15 7.01 26.79
N ASP A 150 -9.04 7.75 26.87
CA ASP A 150 -8.01 7.80 25.82
C ASP A 150 -7.43 6.38 25.55
N LEU A 151 -7.21 5.58 26.60
CA LEU A 151 -6.74 4.21 26.45
C LEU A 151 -7.78 3.29 25.79
N ARG A 152 -9.06 3.44 26.12
CA ARG A 152 -10.16 2.69 25.48
C ARG A 152 -10.25 3.02 24.00
N ASP A 153 -10.17 4.30 23.64
CA ASP A 153 -10.17 4.75 22.24
C ASP A 153 -8.96 4.20 21.46
N ALA A 154 -7.77 4.18 22.08
CA ALA A 154 -6.58 3.60 21.47
C ALA A 154 -6.74 2.09 21.20
N VAL A 155 -7.34 1.35 22.14
CA VAL A 155 -7.64 -0.08 21.97
C VAL A 155 -8.64 -0.31 20.83
N ASP A 156 -9.68 0.52 20.73
CA ASP A 156 -10.67 0.39 19.66
C ASP A 156 -10.10 0.78 18.29
N HIS A 157 -9.22 1.78 18.24
CA HIS A 157 -8.45 2.11 17.03
C HIS A 157 -7.59 0.92 16.57
N TYR A 158 -6.90 0.26 17.50
CA TYR A 158 -6.12 -0.95 17.19
C TYR A 158 -6.99 -2.09 16.65
N LYS A 159 -8.17 -2.33 17.25
CA LYS A 159 -9.12 -3.34 16.76
C LYS A 159 -9.62 -3.02 15.34
N ARG A 160 -9.92 -1.75 15.04
CA ARG A 160 -10.32 -1.33 13.68
C ARG A 160 -9.21 -1.57 12.67
N ARG A 161 -7.96 -1.28 13.04
CA ARG A 161 -6.78 -1.60 12.21
C ARG A 161 -6.67 -3.10 11.95
N GLN A 162 -6.78 -3.94 12.99
CA GLN A 162 -6.75 -5.39 12.82
C GLN A 162 -7.90 -5.91 11.93
N ALA A 163 -9.10 -5.33 12.04
CA ALA A 163 -10.23 -5.68 11.18
C ALA A 163 -9.94 -5.33 9.71
N ALA A 164 -9.41 -4.13 9.45
CA ALA A 164 -9.01 -3.72 8.10
C ALA A 164 -7.91 -4.63 7.52
N GLU A 165 -6.90 -5.00 8.31
CA GLU A 165 -5.85 -5.94 7.89
C GLU A 165 -6.42 -7.32 7.51
N ARG A 166 -7.44 -7.81 8.23
CA ARG A 166 -8.13 -9.06 7.90
C ARG A 166 -8.91 -8.96 6.59
N GLU A 167 -9.60 -7.85 6.36
CA GLU A 167 -10.33 -7.60 5.11
C GLU A 167 -9.37 -7.53 3.92
N VAL A 168 -8.24 -6.84 4.06
CA VAL A 168 -7.18 -6.79 3.03
C VAL A 168 -6.67 -8.20 2.73
N ALA A 169 -6.35 -8.99 3.76
CA ALA A 169 -5.90 -10.37 3.58
C ALA A 169 -6.96 -11.25 2.88
N GLU A 170 -8.25 -11.03 3.13
CA GLU A 170 -9.33 -11.72 2.43
C GLU A 170 -9.41 -11.30 0.95
N LEU A 171 -9.34 -9.99 0.68
CA LEU A 171 -9.34 -9.46 -0.68
C LEU A 171 -8.16 -9.98 -1.49
N GLU A 172 -6.97 -10.04 -0.91
CA GLU A 172 -5.78 -10.62 -1.54
C GLU A 172 -5.97 -12.10 -1.88
N ARG A 173 -6.55 -12.89 -0.97
CA ARG A 173 -6.89 -14.30 -1.24
C ARG A 173 -7.89 -14.44 -2.38
N ARG A 174 -8.95 -13.62 -2.39
CA ARG A 174 -9.97 -13.61 -3.45
C ARG A 174 -9.36 -13.22 -4.79
N LEU A 175 -8.48 -12.22 -4.80
CA LEU A 175 -7.78 -11.74 -5.98
C LEU A 175 -6.78 -12.77 -6.51
N ALA A 176 -6.05 -13.46 -5.63
CA ALA A 176 -5.20 -14.58 -6.00
C ALA A 176 -6.01 -15.73 -6.62
N ALA A 177 -7.13 -16.13 -6.02
CA ALA A 177 -8.03 -17.13 -6.58
C ALA A 177 -8.60 -16.71 -7.95
N ALA A 178 -9.01 -15.45 -8.10
CA ALA A 178 -9.48 -14.91 -9.38
C ALA A 178 -8.38 -14.92 -10.45
N ARG A 179 -7.14 -14.56 -10.10
CA ARG A 179 -5.98 -14.64 -11.01
C ARG A 179 -5.69 -16.07 -11.44
N THR A 180 -5.75 -17.04 -10.53
CA THR A 180 -5.57 -18.45 -10.86
C THR A 180 -6.65 -18.94 -11.83
N ARG A 181 -7.93 -18.64 -11.55
CA ARG A 181 -9.03 -18.97 -12.46
C ARG A 181 -8.88 -18.30 -13.83
N ALA A 182 -8.46 -17.04 -13.87
CA ALA A 182 -8.21 -16.34 -15.13
C ALA A 182 -7.08 -17.00 -15.93
N LYS A 183 -6.00 -17.46 -15.28
CA LYS A 183 -4.92 -18.22 -15.92
C LYS A 183 -5.41 -19.57 -16.46
N GLU A 184 -6.21 -20.31 -15.71
CA GLU A 184 -6.81 -21.58 -16.14
C GLU A 184 -7.71 -21.39 -17.37
N LEU A 185 -8.52 -20.33 -17.38
CA LEU A 185 -9.37 -19.98 -18.52
C LEU A 185 -8.56 -19.47 -19.72
N ALA A 186 -7.48 -18.71 -19.50
CA ALA A 186 -6.58 -18.26 -20.56
C ALA A 186 -5.80 -19.42 -21.19
N GLY A 187 -5.40 -20.42 -20.40
CA GLY A 187 -4.79 -21.67 -20.89
C GLY A 187 -5.80 -22.57 -21.63
N ARG A 188 -7.09 -22.45 -21.33
CA ARG A 188 -8.20 -23.10 -22.06
C ARG A 188 -8.71 -22.31 -23.26
N ARG A 189 -8.10 -21.16 -23.60
CA ARG A 189 -8.43 -20.44 -24.81
C ARG A 189 -8.27 -21.45 -25.96
N PRO A 190 -9.34 -21.78 -26.72
CA PRO A 190 -9.20 -22.71 -27.82
C PRO A 190 -8.10 -22.15 -28.69
N SER A 191 -6.98 -22.90 -28.78
CA SER A 191 -5.96 -22.68 -29.80
C SER A 191 -6.75 -22.39 -31.06
N ARG A 192 -6.63 -21.16 -31.59
CA ARG A 192 -7.35 -20.76 -32.80
C ARG A 192 -7.13 -21.90 -33.75
N THR A 193 -8.18 -22.70 -33.96
CA THR A 193 -8.17 -23.75 -34.97
C THR A 193 -7.62 -23.02 -36.19
N PRO A 194 -6.48 -23.46 -36.77
CA PRO A 194 -5.94 -22.80 -37.93
C PRO A 194 -7.11 -22.75 -38.89
N ARG A 195 -7.60 -21.52 -39.14
CA ARG A 195 -8.84 -21.30 -39.88
C ARG A 195 -8.61 -22.07 -41.14
N THR A 196 -9.28 -23.21 -41.29
CA THR A 196 -9.17 -24.08 -42.45
C THR A 196 -9.28 -23.11 -43.60
N ALA A 197 -8.18 -22.98 -44.34
CA ALA A 197 -8.09 -22.03 -45.42
C ALA A 197 -9.26 -22.40 -46.30
N ARG A 198 -10.30 -21.56 -46.26
CA ARG A 198 -11.44 -21.67 -47.15
C ARG A 198 -10.80 -21.84 -48.53
N PRO A 199 -11.07 -22.93 -49.26
CA PRO A 199 -10.50 -23.10 -50.59
C PRO A 199 -10.76 -21.79 -51.33
N PRO A 200 -9.78 -21.22 -52.05
CA PRO A 200 -9.98 -19.97 -52.74
C PRO A 200 -11.17 -20.18 -53.67
N GLN A 201 -12.35 -19.71 -53.25
CA GLN A 201 -13.45 -19.46 -54.15
C GLN A 201 -12.81 -18.60 -55.23
N ALA A 202 -12.85 -19.09 -56.46
CA ALA A 202 -12.26 -18.50 -57.63
C ALA A 202 -12.76 -17.05 -57.78
N ARG A 203 -12.14 -16.14 -57.03
CA ARG A 203 -12.26 -14.71 -57.28
C ARG A 203 -11.62 -14.51 -58.65
N PRO A 204 -12.27 -13.80 -59.56
CA PRO A 204 -11.65 -13.40 -60.81
C PRO A 204 -10.26 -12.87 -60.51
N ARG A 205 -9.24 -13.38 -61.20
CA ARG A 205 -7.89 -12.86 -61.00
C ARG A 205 -7.94 -11.40 -61.42
N ASP A 206 -7.42 -10.50 -60.58
CA ASP A 206 -7.39 -9.05 -60.86
C ASP A 206 -6.81 -8.71 -62.26
N SER A 207 -5.99 -9.61 -62.84
CA SER A 207 -5.49 -9.55 -64.21
C SER A 207 -6.58 -9.73 -65.28
N GLU A 208 -7.54 -10.62 -65.08
CA GLU A 208 -8.65 -10.89 -66.00
C GLU A 208 -9.63 -9.71 -66.03
N VAL A 209 -9.95 -9.17 -64.85
CA VAL A 209 -10.81 -7.98 -64.72
C VAL A 209 -10.18 -6.78 -65.43
N ARG A 210 -8.85 -6.62 -65.35
CA ARG A 210 -8.13 -5.56 -66.09
C ARG A 210 -8.12 -5.77 -67.59
N ALA A 211 -7.89 -7.01 -68.05
CA ALA A 211 -7.92 -7.32 -69.47
C ALA A 211 -9.29 -7.02 -70.08
N TRP A 212 -10.36 -7.38 -69.36
CA TRP A 212 -11.73 -7.06 -69.74
C TRP A 212 -11.99 -5.54 -69.72
N ALA A 213 -11.60 -4.83 -68.66
CA ALA A 213 -11.77 -3.38 -68.56
C ALA A 213 -11.05 -2.64 -69.71
N LYS A 214 -9.82 -3.05 -70.04
CA LYS A 214 -9.04 -2.50 -71.15
C LYS A 214 -9.70 -2.77 -72.50
N ALA A 215 -10.25 -3.97 -72.72
CA ALA A 215 -10.99 -4.31 -73.92
C ALA A 215 -12.29 -3.49 -74.09
N HIS A 216 -12.90 -3.05 -72.99
CA HIS A 216 -14.11 -2.22 -72.97
C HIS A 216 -13.81 -0.71 -72.90
N GLY A 217 -12.54 -0.30 -72.99
CA GLY A 217 -12.14 1.11 -72.98
C GLY A 217 -12.29 1.79 -71.60
N ILE A 218 -12.37 1.02 -70.52
CA ILE A 218 -12.52 1.54 -69.16
C ILE A 218 -11.11 1.84 -68.60
N PRO A 219 -10.83 3.06 -68.13
CA PRO A 219 -9.52 3.41 -67.59
C PRO A 219 -9.27 2.67 -66.27
N VAL A 220 -8.26 1.82 -66.24
CA VAL A 220 -7.83 1.06 -65.06
C VAL A 220 -6.32 1.22 -64.88
N ASN A 221 -5.88 1.27 -63.62
CA ASN A 221 -4.46 1.38 -63.31
C ASN A 221 -3.72 0.07 -63.65
N ASP A 222 -2.57 0.17 -64.29
CA ASP A 222 -1.78 -0.99 -64.73
C ASP A 222 -1.20 -1.79 -63.55
N HIS A 223 -1.03 -1.13 -62.40
CA HIS A 223 -0.52 -1.74 -61.16
C HIS A 223 -1.42 -1.43 -59.95
N GLY A 224 -1.49 -2.35 -58.99
CA GLY A 224 -2.24 -2.15 -57.74
C GLY A 224 -3.61 -2.81 -57.72
N ARG A 225 -4.48 -2.41 -56.79
CA ARG A 225 -5.77 -3.08 -56.52
C ARG A 225 -6.84 -2.65 -57.53
N VAL A 226 -7.62 -3.59 -58.06
CA VAL A 226 -8.72 -3.27 -58.97
C VAL A 226 -9.88 -2.63 -58.17
N PRO A 227 -10.48 -1.53 -58.65
CA PRO A 227 -11.69 -0.95 -58.05
C PRO A 227 -12.81 -2.00 -57.95
N GLY A 228 -13.47 -2.06 -56.79
CA GLY A 228 -14.52 -3.05 -56.54
C GLY A 228 -15.69 -2.96 -57.51
N ASP A 229 -15.97 -1.76 -58.04
CA ASP A 229 -17.03 -1.56 -59.03
C ASP A 229 -16.73 -2.25 -60.37
N LEU A 230 -15.46 -2.32 -60.79
CA LEU A 230 -15.05 -3.05 -62.00
C LEU A 230 -15.17 -4.56 -61.83
N VAL A 231 -14.85 -5.07 -60.64
CA VAL A 231 -15.02 -6.49 -60.32
C VAL A 231 -16.49 -6.89 -60.41
N ARG A 232 -17.41 -6.07 -59.87
CA ARG A 232 -18.85 -6.34 -59.98
C ARG A 232 -19.35 -6.32 -61.42
N GLN A 233 -18.87 -5.39 -62.25
CA GLN A 233 -19.27 -5.32 -63.67
C GLN A 233 -18.75 -6.52 -64.47
N TYR A 234 -17.50 -6.93 -64.21
CA TYR A 234 -16.91 -8.12 -64.81
C TYR A 234 -17.69 -9.38 -64.41
N GLU A 235 -17.99 -9.55 -63.13
CA GLU A 235 -18.80 -10.66 -62.64
C GLU A 235 -20.20 -10.63 -63.26
N ALA A 236 -20.88 -9.49 -63.33
CA ALA A 236 -22.20 -9.41 -63.98
C ALA A 236 -22.16 -9.83 -65.45
N ALA A 237 -21.11 -9.45 -66.20
CA ALA A 237 -20.94 -9.81 -67.60
C ALA A 237 -20.61 -11.30 -67.82
N HIS A 238 -19.88 -11.93 -66.89
CA HIS A 238 -19.43 -13.33 -67.03
C HIS A 238 -20.32 -14.35 -66.32
N THR A 239 -21.08 -13.94 -65.31
CA THR A 239 -22.02 -14.84 -64.60
C THR A 239 -23.40 -14.88 -65.29
N ALA A 240 -23.74 -13.88 -66.11
CA ALA A 240 -24.99 -13.88 -66.89
C ALA A 240 -24.94 -14.77 -68.15
N GLY A 241 -23.80 -15.39 -68.45
CA GLY A 241 -23.56 -16.21 -69.65
C GLY A 241 -23.17 -17.67 -69.40
N SER A 242 -23.34 -18.18 -68.17
CA SER A 242 -23.25 -19.62 -67.82
C SER A 242 -24.55 -20.09 -67.21
#